data_AF-A0A434C6Z2-F1
#
_entry.id   AF-A0A434C6Z2-F1
#
_cell.length_a   1.000
_cell.length_b   1.000
_cell.length_c   1.000
_cell.angle_alpha   90.00
_cell.angle_beta   90.00
_cell.angle_gamma   90.00
#
_symmetry.space_group_name_H-M   'P 1'
#
loop_
_entity.id
_entity.type
_entity.pdbx_description
1 polymer ?
#
loop_
_entity_poly.entity_id
_entity_poly.type
_entity_poly.pdbx_seq_one_letter_code
_entity_poly.pdbx_strand_id
1 'polypeptide(L)' 'FDGVIVAIVLRGELLLKADEQSVPEFEAAGCTQWTYTGSRHGKLVAMPYWSVPDSAFDDPDEMTIWARRAYEAGRRAGK' A
#
# COMPACT_ATOMS: atom_id res chain seq x y z
N PHE A 1 -14.97 -3.13 -8.44
CA PHE A 1 -14.42 -2.65 -7.17
C PHE A 1 -15.50 -1.85 -6.46
N ASP A 2 -15.97 -2.30 -5.30
CA ASP A 2 -17.11 -1.75 -4.55
C ASP A 2 -16.83 -0.35 -3.93
N GLY A 3 -16.27 0.59 -4.70
CA GLY A 3 -15.78 1.87 -4.17
C GLY A 3 -14.55 1.75 -3.26
N VAL A 4 -13.89 0.59 -3.28
CA VAL A 4 -12.73 0.28 -2.43
C VAL A 4 -11.47 0.97 -2.97
N ILE A 5 -10.80 1.75 -2.11
CA ILE A 5 -9.46 2.28 -2.41
C ILE A 5 -8.44 1.16 -2.23
N VAL A 6 -7.71 0.85 -3.30
CA VAL A 6 -6.68 -0.21 -3.31
C VAL A 6 -5.27 0.34 -3.46
N ALA A 7 -5.12 1.50 -4.09
CA ALA A 7 -3.83 2.10 -4.39
C ALA A 7 -3.98 3.61 -4.51
N ILE A 8 -2.86 4.32 -4.34
CA ILE A 8 -2.73 5.73 -4.67
C ILE A 8 -1.46 5.94 -5.49
N VAL A 9 -1.48 6.95 -6.37
CA VAL A 9 -0.26 7.46 -6.99
C VAL A 9 0.05 8.78 -6.34
N LEU A 10 1.21 8.88 -5.71
CA LEU A 10 1.66 10.09 -5.03
C LEU A 10 3.04 10.46 -5.56
N ARG A 11 3.18 11.68 -6.10
CA ARG A 11 4.45 12.18 -6.65
C ARG A 11 5.09 11.26 -7.71
N GLY A 12 4.27 10.50 -8.44
CA GLY A 12 4.73 9.55 -9.46
C GLY A 12 5.00 8.14 -8.94
N GLU A 13 4.91 7.92 -7.63
CA GLU A 13 5.11 6.60 -7.01
C GLU A 13 3.76 5.91 -6.79
N LEU A 14 3.65 4.66 -7.25
CA LEU A 14 2.52 3.80 -6.95
C LEU A 14 2.68 3.24 -5.53
N LEU A 15 1.66 3.45 -4.70
CA LEU A 15 1.59 2.90 -3.37
C LEU A 15 0.32 2.05 -3.23
N LEU A 16 0.48 0.83 -2.72
CA LEU A 16 -0.61 -0.10 -2.49
C LEU A 16 -1.11 -0.01 -1.06
N LYS A 17 -2.43 -0.15 -0.89
CA LYS A 17 -3.01 -0.22 0.45
C LYS A 17 -2.58 -1.52 1.12
N ALA A 18 -2.19 -1.45 2.38
CA ALA A 18 -1.91 -2.63 3.19
C ALA A 18 -2.58 -2.47 4.55
N ASP A 19 -2.87 -3.59 5.20
CA ASP A 19 -3.31 -3.62 6.58
C ASP A 19 -2.53 -4.64 7.40
N GLU A 20 -2.89 -4.78 8.67
CA GLU A 20 -2.18 -5.63 9.64
C GLU A 20 -1.94 -7.07 9.16
N GLN A 21 -2.77 -7.62 8.26
CA GLN A 21 -2.58 -8.97 7.75
C GLN A 21 -1.64 -9.04 6.55
N SER A 22 -1.54 -7.97 5.75
CA SER A 22 -0.69 -7.94 4.55
C SER A 22 0.65 -7.23 4.78
N VAL A 23 0.76 -6.43 5.86
CA VAL A 23 1.98 -5.68 6.22
C VAL A 23 3.22 -6.59 6.29
N PRO A 24 3.17 -7.78 6.93
CA PRO A 24 4.35 -8.65 7.00
C PRO A 24 4.91 -9.05 5.62
N GLU A 25 4.04 -9.24 4.62
CA GLU A 25 4.44 -9.56 3.26
C GLU A 25 5.11 -8.38 2.56
N PHE A 26 4.58 -7.16 2.74
CA PHE A 26 5.20 -5.95 2.21
C PHE A 26 6.57 -5.69 2.86
N GLU A 27 6.68 -5.87 4.19
CA GLU A 27 7.96 -5.76 4.90
C GLU A 27 8.98 -6.80 4.43
N ALA A 28 8.56 -8.06 4.27
CA ALA A 28 9.41 -9.13 3.79
C ALA A 28 9.91 -8.92 2.35
N ALA A 29 9.13 -8.23 1.51
CA ALA A 29 9.52 -7.84 0.17
C ALA A 29 10.37 -6.56 0.11
N GLY A 30 10.73 -5.99 1.26
CA GLY A 30 11.52 -4.76 1.35
C GLY A 30 10.75 -3.50 0.98
N CYS A 31 9.42 -3.56 0.94
CA CYS A 31 8.59 -2.38 0.71
C CYS A 31 8.62 -1.45 1.91
N THR A 32 8.35 -0.17 1.67
CA THR A 32 8.38 0.86 2.70
C THR A 32 6.99 1.47 2.90
N GLN A 33 6.62 1.68 4.16
CA GLN A 33 5.38 2.35 4.49
C GLN A 33 5.48 3.85 4.22
N TRP A 34 4.44 4.41 3.60
CA TRP A 34 4.36 5.84 3.38
C TRP A 34 4.09 6.58 4.69
N THR A 35 4.96 7.54 4.99
CA THR A 35 4.86 8.40 6.17
C THR A 35 4.95 9.87 5.78
N TYR A 36 4.30 10.73 6.54
CA TYR A 36 4.39 12.18 6.35
C TYR A 36 4.27 12.94 7.67
N THR A 37 4.79 14.16 7.71
CA THR A 37 4.66 15.04 8.87
C THR A 37 3.33 15.78 8.81
N GLY A 38 2.44 15.51 9.77
CA GLY A 38 1.13 16.16 9.87
C GLY A 38 1.27 17.65 10.21
N SER A 39 0.70 18.51 9.37
CA SER A 39 0.80 19.98 9.50
C SER A 39 0.21 20.55 10.79
N ARG A 40 -0.71 19.82 11.44
CA ARG A 40 -1.41 20.29 12.65
C ARG A 40 -0.57 20.21 13.93
N HIS A 41 0.34 19.23 14.02
CA HIS A 41 1.08 18.92 15.26
C HIS A 41 2.56 18.61 15.02
N GLY A 42 3.05 18.63 13.78
CA GLY A 42 4.42 18.24 13.44
C GLY A 42 4.74 16.77 13.70
N LYS A 43 3.72 15.93 13.94
CA LYS A 43 3.89 14.50 14.22
C LYS A 43 4.03 13.71 12.93
N LEU A 44 4.89 12.70 12.94
CA LEU A 44 4.95 11.72 11.87
C LEU A 44 3.67 10.87 11.89
N VAL A 45 3.00 10.78 10.75
CA VAL A 45 1.80 9.98 10.52
C VAL A 45 2.17 8.89 9.52
N ALA A 46 1.95 7.63 9.89
CA ALA A 46 2.11 6.49 9.03
C ALA A 46 0.76 6.12 8.40
N MET A 47 0.69 6.08 7.08
CA MET A 47 -0.52 5.70 6.36
C MET A 47 -0.50 4.22 5.97
N PRO A 48 -1.66 3.60 5.76
CA PRO A 48 -1.76 2.21 5.31
C PRO A 48 -1.44 2.07 3.80
N TYR A 49 -0.42 2.77 3.31
CA TYR A 49 0.02 2.74 1.91
C TYR A 49 1.50 2.40 1.88
N TRP A 50 1.87 1.43 1.06
CA TRP A 50 3.22 0.86 1.00
C TRP A 50 3.73 0.91 -0.43
N SER A 51 5.05 1.05 -0.59
CA SER A 51 5.69 0.92 -1.89
C SER A 51 5.46 -0.47 -2.48
N VAL A 52 5.65 -0.57 -3.79
CA VAL A 52 5.58 -1.83 -4.52
C VAL A 52 7.01 -2.34 -4.76
N PRO A 53 7.27 -3.66 -4.73
CA PRO A 53 8.59 -4.18 -5.12
C PRO A 53 8.93 -3.80 -6.55
N ASP A 54 10.21 -3.49 -6.80
CA ASP A 54 10.68 -3.10 -8.13
C ASP A 54 10.39 -4.20 -9.18
N SER A 55 10.55 -5.47 -8.80
CA SER A 55 10.28 -6.62 -9.67
C SER A 55 8.83 -6.70 -10.15
N ALA A 56 7.88 -6.24 -9.35
CA ALA A 56 6.47 -6.25 -9.72
C ALA A 56 6.14 -5.20 -10.81
N PHE A 57 6.99 -4.21 -11.06
CA PHE A 57 6.79 -3.32 -12.22
C PHE A 57 7.14 -4.01 -13.54
N ASP A 58 8.06 -4.97 -13.51
CA ASP A 58 8.49 -5.74 -14.68
C ASP A 58 7.68 -7.04 -14.87
N ASP A 59 7.07 -7.57 -13.80
CA ASP A 59 6.25 -8.78 -13.79
C ASP A 59 4.76 -8.47 -13.45
N PRO A 60 3.86 -8.48 -14.46
CA PRO A 60 2.43 -8.29 -14.24
C PRO A 60 1.75 -9.33 -13.36
N ASP A 61 2.26 -10.57 -13.35
CA ASP A 61 1.72 -11.64 -12.51
C ASP A 61 2.09 -11.38 -11.05
N GLU A 62 3.32 -10.92 -10.80
CA GLU A 62 3.73 -10.47 -9.47
C GLU A 62 2.90 -9.26 -9.00
N MET A 63 2.74 -8.23 -9.85
CA MET A 63 1.88 -7.07 -9.55
C MET A 63 0.45 -7.49 -9.20
N THR A 64 -0.08 -8.51 -9.87
CA THR A 64 -1.43 -9.02 -9.60
C THR A 64 -1.56 -9.58 -8.18
N ILE A 65 -0.52 -10.23 -7.66
CA ILE A 65 -0.48 -10.72 -6.28
C ILE A 65 -0.56 -9.54 -5.31
N TRP A 66 0.26 -8.52 -5.53
CA TRP A 66 0.29 -7.32 -4.68
C TRP A 66 -1.02 -6.53 -4.73
N ALA A 67 -1.56 -6.32 -5.92
CA ALA A 67 -2.85 -5.64 -6.12
C ALA A 67 -4.01 -6.40 -5.46
N ARG A 68 -4.00 -7.73 -5.48
CA ARG A 68 -5.00 -8.56 -4.79
C ARG A 68 -4.94 -8.37 -3.28
N ARG A 69 -3.74 -8.40 -2.69
CA ARG A 69 -3.55 -8.13 -1.25
C ARG A 69 -4.09 -6.77 -0.88
N ALA A 70 -3.81 -5.75 -1.70
CA ALA A 70 -4.29 -4.40 -1.47
C ALA A 70 -5.81 -4.27 -1.58
N TYR A 71 -6.43 -5.01 -2.51
CA TYR A 71 -7.89 -5.08 -2.63
C TYR A 71 -8.53 -5.71 -1.39
N GLU A 72 -7.97 -6.80 -0.88
CA GLU A 72 -8.46 -7.46 0.33
C GLU A 72 -8.32 -6.54 1.56
N ALA A 73 -7.22 -5.80 1.66
CA ALA A 73 -7.04 -4.80 2.72
C ALA A 73 -8.06 -3.66 2.61
N GLY A 74 -8.30 -3.17 1.39
CA GLY A 74 -9.32 -2.16 1.13
C GLY A 74 -10.73 -2.62 1.51
N ARG A 75 -11.08 -3.87 1.20
CA ARG A 75 -12.37 -4.45 1.58
C ARG A 75 -12.54 -4.54 3.10
N ARG A 76 -11.47 -4.88 3.83
CA ARG A 76 -11.50 -4.98 5.30
C ARG A 76 -11.62 -3.62 5.97
N ALA A 77 -11.03 -2.58 5.40
CA ALA A 77 -11.14 -1.21 5.91
C ALA A 77 -12.53 -0.57 5.75
N GLY A 78 -13.35 -1.07 4.81
CA GLY A 78 -14.72 -0.59 4.59
C GLY A 78 -15.80 -1.30 5.42
N LYS A 79 -15.42 -2.24 6.29
CA LYS A 79 -16.31 -2.98 7.17
C LYS A 79 -16.20 -2.46 8.59
#